data_AF-A0AAE3ZJ94-F1
#
_entry.id   AF-A0AAE3ZJ94-F1
#
_cell.length_a   1.000
_cell.length_b   1.000
_cell.length_c   1.000
_cell.angle_alpha   90.00
_cell.angle_beta   90.00
_cell.angle_gamma   90.00
#
_symmetry.space_group_name_H-M   'P 1'
#
loop_
_entity.id
_entity.type
_entity.pdbx_description
1 polymer ?
#
loop_
_entity_poly.entity_id
_entity_poly.type
_entity_poly.pdbx_seq_one_letter_code
_entity_poly.pdbx_strand_id
1 'polypeptide(L)'
;MMPQSRKATGHVDGRPVEFIPTHRDGNTSPATMRVSMTVPVSLEDVTAALWILVDGGMAIEELEDDEFAHMMVVETLFAEGGTAIAAALAVMDDLPPGSERAETAAMLRARVDKLYGQPLASTRYELAGGVRS
;
A
#
# COMPACT_ATOMS: atom_id res chain seq x y z
N MET A 1 -34.07 -15.22 1.70
CA MET A 1 -32.99 -16.14 2.14
C MET A 1 -31.72 -15.68 1.46
N MET A 2 -30.63 -15.53 2.21
CA MET A 2 -29.42 -14.83 1.78
C MET A 2 -28.24 -15.86 1.60
N PRO A 3 -27.66 -16.09 0.39
CA PRO A 3 -26.60 -17.07 0.08
C PRO A 3 -25.27 -17.05 0.88
N GLN A 4 -24.87 -18.19 1.45
CA GLN A 4 -23.54 -18.44 2.05
C GLN A 4 -22.34 -18.11 1.12
N SER A 5 -21.36 -17.30 1.55
CA SER A 5 -20.08 -17.13 0.82
C SER A 5 -19.11 -18.26 1.12
N ARG A 6 -18.66 -18.96 0.09
CA ARG A 6 -17.56 -19.92 0.17
C ARG A 6 -16.22 -19.17 0.29
N LYS A 7 -15.31 -19.65 1.15
CA LYS A 7 -13.94 -19.14 1.22
C LYS A 7 -13.12 -19.64 0.02
N ALA A 8 -12.30 -18.79 -0.60
CA ALA A 8 -11.30 -19.08 -1.64
C ALA A 8 -9.89 -19.23 -1.03
N THR A 9 -8.85 -19.53 -1.82
CA THR A 9 -7.51 -19.91 -1.34
C THR A 9 -6.38 -19.01 -1.93
N GLY A 10 -5.42 -18.46 -1.16
CA GLY A 10 -4.21 -17.74 -1.60
C GLY A 10 -2.90 -18.48 -1.25
N HIS A 11 -1.70 -17.95 -1.49
CA HIS A 11 -0.42 -18.49 -0.97
C HIS A 11 0.59 -17.35 -0.72
N VAL A 12 1.36 -17.39 0.38
CA VAL A 12 2.40 -16.40 0.72
C VAL A 12 3.67 -17.15 1.13
N ASP A 13 4.80 -16.85 0.49
CA ASP A 13 6.11 -17.50 0.70
C ASP A 13 6.05 -19.05 0.64
N GLY A 14 5.40 -19.58 -0.40
CA GLY A 14 5.30 -21.04 -0.66
C GLY A 14 4.25 -21.78 0.17
N ARG A 15 3.44 -21.10 0.99
CA ARG A 15 2.44 -21.74 1.88
C ARG A 15 1.00 -21.34 1.53
N PRO A 16 0.02 -22.25 1.59
CA PRO A 16 -1.38 -21.97 1.31
C PRO A 16 -2.01 -20.99 2.31
N VAL A 17 -2.94 -20.21 1.80
CA VAL A 17 -3.77 -19.19 2.44
C VAL A 17 -5.20 -19.40 1.94
N GLU A 18 -6.20 -18.83 2.62
CA GLU A 18 -7.58 -18.74 2.14
C GLU A 18 -8.18 -17.34 2.23
N PHE A 19 -8.73 -16.80 1.13
CA PHE A 19 -9.37 -15.48 0.99
C PHE A 19 -10.84 -15.63 0.57
N ILE A 20 -11.76 -14.85 1.11
CA ILE A 20 -13.16 -14.84 0.66
C ILE A 20 -13.34 -13.62 -0.26
N PRO A 21 -13.61 -13.83 -1.55
CA PRO A 21 -13.80 -12.72 -2.49
C PRO A 21 -15.03 -11.90 -2.11
N THR A 22 -15.01 -10.61 -2.45
CA THR A 22 -16.13 -9.65 -2.36
C THR A 22 -17.44 -10.35 -2.67
N HIS A 23 -18.21 -10.67 -1.64
CA HIS A 23 -19.42 -11.45 -1.84
C HIS A 23 -20.64 -10.54 -1.96
N ARG A 24 -21.40 -10.81 -3.03
CA ARG A 24 -22.66 -10.16 -3.39
C ARG A 24 -23.66 -10.21 -2.24
N ASP A 25 -24.45 -9.14 -2.19
CA ASP A 25 -25.38 -8.87 -1.11
C ASP A 25 -26.33 -10.02 -0.82
N GLY A 26 -26.51 -10.20 0.48
CA GLY A 26 -27.33 -11.19 1.09
C GLY A 26 -26.63 -12.51 1.33
N ASN A 27 -25.75 -12.61 2.31
CA ASN A 27 -25.15 -13.87 2.74
C ASN A 27 -25.43 -14.13 4.23
N THR A 28 -26.11 -15.24 4.59
CA THR A 28 -26.49 -15.52 6.00
C THR A 28 -25.42 -16.17 6.85
N SER A 29 -24.18 -16.33 6.37
CA SER A 29 -23.09 -16.92 7.18
C SER A 29 -21.94 -15.94 7.38
N PRO A 30 -21.62 -15.54 8.63
CA PRO A 30 -20.53 -14.62 8.91
C PRO A 30 -19.19 -15.30 8.59
N ALA A 31 -18.37 -14.62 7.80
CA ALA A 31 -17.07 -15.13 7.42
C ALA A 31 -16.00 -14.09 7.72
N THR A 32 -15.15 -14.36 8.71
CA THR A 32 -13.96 -13.55 9.00
C THR A 32 -12.88 -13.90 7.98
N MET A 33 -12.38 -12.87 7.28
CA MET A 33 -11.21 -12.94 6.40
C MET A 33 -10.12 -12.04 6.98
N ARG A 34 -8.90 -12.58 7.11
CA ARG A 34 -7.70 -11.82 7.46
C ARG A 34 -6.66 -12.12 6.38
N VAL A 35 -6.27 -11.10 5.64
CA VAL A 35 -5.17 -11.17 4.67
C VAL A 35 -4.00 -10.42 5.27
N SER A 36 -2.88 -11.11 5.40
CA SER A 36 -1.59 -10.50 5.75
C SER A 36 -0.66 -10.79 4.60
N MET A 37 -0.17 -9.74 3.95
CA MET A 37 0.80 -9.85 2.88
C MET A 37 2.02 -9.00 3.23
N THR A 38 3.20 -9.50 2.87
CA THR A 38 4.41 -8.72 2.86
C THR A 38 4.75 -8.45 1.41
N VAL A 39 4.66 -7.18 1.00
CA VAL A 39 5.06 -6.76 -0.34
C VAL A 39 6.34 -5.96 -0.18
N PRO A 40 7.47 -6.37 -0.79
CA PRO A 40 8.64 -5.53 -0.84
C PRO A 40 8.31 -4.31 -1.70
N VAL A 41 8.42 -3.13 -1.10
CA VAL A 41 8.24 -1.85 -1.79
C VAL A 41 9.50 -1.01 -1.62
N SER A 42 9.93 -0.36 -2.69
CA SER A 42 10.98 0.65 -2.67
C SER A 42 10.40 2.01 -2.27
N LEU A 43 11.27 2.97 -1.91
CA LEU A 43 10.84 4.35 -1.71
C LEU A 43 10.25 4.96 -2.99
N GLU A 44 10.73 4.58 -4.16
CA GLU A 44 10.13 5.03 -5.42
C GLU A 44 8.74 4.43 -5.64
N ASP A 45 8.50 3.16 -5.27
CA ASP A 45 7.14 2.57 -5.35
C ASP A 45 6.14 3.32 -4.45
N VAL A 46 6.59 3.73 -3.26
CA VAL A 46 5.79 4.56 -2.33
C VAL A 46 5.58 5.96 -2.90
N THR A 47 6.59 6.54 -3.55
CA THR A 47 6.47 7.84 -4.21
C THR A 47 5.47 7.78 -5.35
N ALA A 48 5.53 6.74 -6.18
CA ALA A 48 4.59 6.50 -7.27
C ALA A 48 3.15 6.29 -6.77
N ALA A 49 2.97 5.61 -5.63
CA ALA A 49 1.65 5.49 -5.00
C ALA A 49 1.08 6.87 -4.63
N LEU A 50 1.87 7.75 -3.99
CA LEU A 50 1.41 9.11 -3.68
C LEU A 50 1.24 9.98 -4.93
N TRP A 51 2.07 9.77 -5.95
CA TRP A 51 1.95 10.45 -7.23
C TRP A 51 0.59 10.21 -7.89
N ILE A 52 0.10 8.97 -7.89
CA ILE A 52 -1.21 8.64 -8.47
C ILE A 52 -2.34 9.50 -7.85
N LEU A 53 -2.28 9.76 -6.55
CA LEU A 53 -3.27 10.57 -5.85
C LEU A 53 -3.17 12.05 -6.24
N VAL A 54 -1.96 12.59 -6.21
CA VAL A 54 -1.71 14.01 -6.52
C VAL A 54 -2.01 14.29 -8.00
N ASP A 55 -1.58 13.41 -8.90
CA ASP A 55 -1.91 13.49 -10.33
C ASP A 55 -3.41 13.30 -10.59
N GLY A 56 -4.09 12.55 -9.72
CA GLY A 56 -5.54 12.41 -9.67
C GLY A 56 -6.29 13.63 -9.11
N GLY A 57 -5.58 14.67 -8.68
CA GLY A 57 -6.12 15.95 -8.22
C GLY A 57 -6.14 16.17 -6.71
N MET A 58 -5.54 15.26 -5.92
CA MET A 58 -5.32 15.51 -4.48
C MET A 58 -4.29 16.63 -4.29
N ALA A 59 -4.54 17.53 -3.35
CA ALA A 59 -3.58 18.58 -3.02
C ALA A 59 -2.39 17.96 -2.24
N ILE A 60 -1.16 18.36 -2.58
CA ILE A 60 0.05 17.78 -1.96
C ILE A 60 0.12 18.09 -0.45
N GLU A 61 -0.47 19.20 -0.02
CA GLU A 61 -0.54 19.65 1.37
C GLU A 61 -1.33 18.67 2.25
N GLU A 62 -2.28 17.91 1.68
CA GLU A 62 -3.01 16.87 2.40
C GLU A 62 -2.08 15.75 2.89
N LEU A 63 -0.94 15.56 2.21
CA LEU A 63 0.06 14.55 2.56
C LEU A 63 1.05 15.01 3.63
N GLU A 64 0.90 16.22 4.18
CA GLU A 64 1.71 16.71 5.30
C GLU A 64 1.38 16.02 6.63
N ASP A 65 0.17 15.46 6.76
CA ASP A 65 -0.21 14.59 7.88
C ASP A 65 0.40 13.19 7.68
N ASP A 66 1.28 12.79 8.60
CA ASP A 66 1.98 11.49 8.55
C ASP A 66 0.98 10.31 8.58
N GLU A 67 -0.05 10.37 9.43
CA GLU A 67 -1.03 9.28 9.57
C GLU A 67 -1.85 9.11 8.29
N PHE A 68 -2.32 10.22 7.74
CA PHE A 68 -3.05 10.23 6.47
C PHE A 68 -2.17 9.74 5.31
N ALA A 69 -0.91 10.20 5.23
CA ALA A 69 0.03 9.76 4.19
C ALA A 69 0.31 8.25 4.28
N HIS A 70 0.48 7.69 5.48
CA HIS A 70 0.63 6.24 5.68
C HIS A 70 -0.59 5.46 5.19
N MET A 71 -1.79 5.91 5.54
CA MET A 71 -3.04 5.30 5.10
C MET A 71 -3.14 5.30 3.57
N MET A 72 -2.91 6.45 2.95
CA MET A 72 -3.02 6.63 1.50
C MET A 72 -2.00 5.79 0.71
N VAL A 73 -0.77 5.63 1.21
CA VAL A 73 0.22 4.72 0.61
C VAL A 73 -0.32 3.30 0.57
N VAL A 74 -0.82 2.79 1.70
CA VAL A 74 -1.31 1.41 1.80
C VAL A 74 -2.56 1.20 0.94
N GLU A 75 -3.52 2.13 1.01
CA GLU A 75 -4.75 2.07 0.22
C GLU A 75 -4.44 2.07 -1.28
N THR A 76 -3.55 2.95 -1.73
CA THR A 76 -3.20 3.06 -3.16
C THR A 76 -2.45 1.84 -3.65
N LEU A 77 -1.45 1.35 -2.90
CA LEU A 77 -0.73 0.12 -3.25
C LEU A 77 -1.68 -1.08 -3.37
N PHE A 78 -2.68 -1.15 -2.51
CA PHE A 78 -3.66 -2.23 -2.52
C PHE A 78 -4.72 -2.08 -3.63
N ALA A 79 -5.18 -0.86 -3.89
CA ALA A 79 -6.23 -0.58 -4.87
C ALA A 79 -5.72 -0.65 -6.31
N GLU A 80 -4.56 -0.04 -6.58
CA GLU A 80 -4.02 0.14 -7.93
C GLU A 80 -3.17 -1.05 -8.38
N GLY A 81 -2.52 -1.74 -7.43
CA GLY A 81 -1.63 -2.86 -7.69
C GLY A 81 -0.36 -2.49 -8.46
N GLY A 82 0.55 -3.45 -8.63
CA GLY A 82 1.91 -3.17 -9.13
C GLY A 82 2.01 -2.63 -10.57
N THR A 83 1.02 -2.89 -11.43
CA THR A 83 1.05 -2.39 -12.83
C THR A 83 0.85 -0.89 -12.90
N ALA A 84 -0.09 -0.35 -12.12
CA ALA A 84 -0.34 1.08 -12.05
C ALA A 84 0.84 1.82 -11.40
N ILE A 85 1.44 1.24 -10.36
CA ILE A 85 2.67 1.76 -9.74
C ILE A 85 3.81 1.84 -10.76
N ALA A 86 4.06 0.77 -11.53
CA ALA A 86 5.09 0.78 -12.56
C ALA A 86 4.82 1.80 -13.67
N ALA A 87 3.55 1.99 -14.05
CA ALA A 87 3.17 3.02 -15.03
C ALA A 87 3.39 4.44 -14.48
N ALA A 88 3.06 4.68 -13.21
CA ALA A 88 3.30 5.95 -12.55
C ALA A 88 4.80 6.26 -12.46
N LEU A 89 5.65 5.27 -12.15
CA LEU A 89 7.11 5.42 -12.19
C LEU A 89 7.60 5.84 -13.57
N ALA A 90 7.15 5.17 -14.63
CA ALA A 90 7.54 5.52 -15.99
C ALA A 90 7.12 6.95 -16.37
N VAL A 91 5.92 7.38 -15.95
CA VAL A 91 5.48 8.77 -16.13
C VAL A 91 6.39 9.74 -15.39
N MET A 92 6.74 9.44 -14.15
CA MET A 92 7.62 10.29 -13.32
C MET A 92 9.03 10.40 -13.89
N ASP A 93 9.56 9.32 -14.47
CA ASP A 93 10.90 9.29 -15.10
C ASP A 93 10.96 10.13 -16.39
N ASP A 94 9.84 10.24 -17.10
CA ASP A 94 9.74 11.01 -18.36
C ASP A 94 9.34 12.48 -18.14
N LEU A 95 9.19 12.94 -16.89
CA LEU A 95 8.80 14.33 -16.62
C LEU A 95 9.88 15.31 -17.09
N PRO A 96 9.52 16.37 -17.84
CA PRO A 96 10.47 17.38 -18.28
C PRO A 96 11.14 18.07 -17.08
N PRO A 97 12.48 18.16 -17.04
CA PRO A 97 13.19 18.87 -15.97
C PRO A 97 12.73 20.32 -15.85
N GLY A 98 12.46 20.77 -14.61
CA GLY A 98 11.98 22.12 -14.31
C GLY A 98 10.51 22.38 -14.66
N SER A 99 9.74 21.34 -15.02
CA SER A 99 8.28 21.46 -15.06
C SER A 99 7.70 21.40 -13.66
N GLU A 100 6.54 22.03 -13.46
CA GLU A 100 5.77 21.97 -12.20
C GLU A 100 5.55 20.52 -11.74
N ARG A 101 5.20 19.64 -12.68
CA ARG A 101 5.04 18.20 -12.39
C ARG A 101 6.33 17.54 -11.90
N ALA A 102 7.49 17.89 -12.47
CA ALA A 102 8.78 17.38 -12.00
C ALA A 102 9.12 17.91 -10.60
N GLU A 103 8.75 19.16 -10.29
CA GLU A 103 8.89 19.73 -8.95
C GLU A 103 7.98 19.02 -7.94
N THR A 104 6.71 18.76 -8.29
CA THR A 104 5.78 17.96 -7.47
C THR A 104 6.33 16.57 -7.19
N ALA A 105 6.85 15.87 -8.22
CA ALA A 105 7.46 14.56 -8.04
C ALA A 105 8.67 14.62 -7.10
N ALA A 106 9.51 15.67 -7.19
CA ALA A 106 10.62 15.87 -6.26
C ALA A 106 10.17 16.15 -4.83
N MET A 107 9.09 16.92 -4.64
CA MET A 107 8.49 17.17 -3.31
C MET A 107 7.98 15.87 -2.69
N LEU A 108 7.32 15.00 -3.47
CA LEU A 108 6.88 13.69 -3.01
C LEU A 108 8.04 12.80 -2.63
N ARG A 109 9.12 12.75 -3.42
CA ARG A 109 10.34 11.99 -3.06
C ARG A 109 10.91 12.45 -1.72
N ALA A 110 11.01 13.76 -1.51
CA ALA A 110 11.49 14.32 -0.25
C ALA A 110 10.56 13.96 0.93
N ARG A 111 9.24 13.98 0.70
CA ARG A 111 8.25 13.58 1.69
C ARG A 111 8.39 12.10 2.07
N VAL A 112 8.53 11.23 1.08
CA VAL A 112 8.71 9.78 1.27
C VAL A 112 10.02 9.46 1.97
N ASP A 113 11.11 10.13 1.62
CA ASP A 113 12.40 9.97 2.32
C ASP A 113 12.29 10.38 3.80
N LYS A 114 11.58 11.46 4.12
CA LYS A 114 11.30 11.86 5.51
C LYS A 114 10.51 10.79 6.28
N LEU A 115 9.51 10.17 5.64
CA LEU A 115 8.64 9.17 6.27
C LEU A 115 9.32 7.81 6.45
N TYR A 116 10.11 7.37 5.47
CA TYR A 116 10.55 5.97 5.36
C TYR A 116 12.04 5.78 5.04
N GLY A 117 12.76 6.86 4.73
CA GLY A 117 14.19 6.81 4.37
C GLY A 117 15.13 6.58 5.56
N GLN A 118 14.65 6.82 6.79
CA GLN A 118 15.39 6.49 7.99
C GLN A 118 15.06 5.06 8.45
N PRO A 119 16.06 4.21 8.76
CA PRO A 119 15.81 2.94 9.41
C PRO A 119 15.03 3.20 10.70
N LEU A 120 13.89 2.54 10.88
CA LEU A 120 13.20 2.55 12.17
C LEU A 120 14.24 2.18 13.23
N ALA A 121 14.47 3.07 14.21
CA ALA A 121 15.33 2.77 15.34
C ALA A 121 14.83 1.44 15.91
N SER A 122 15.66 0.39 15.76
CA SER A 122 15.25 -0.99 16.02
C SER A 122 14.59 -1.05 17.38
N THR A 123 13.26 -1.13 17.38
CA THR A 123 12.51 -1.26 18.62
C THR A 123 12.80 -2.68 19.06
N ARG A 124 13.56 -2.80 20.14
CA ARG A 124 14.09 -4.04 20.71
C ARG A 124 12.96 -4.89 21.36
N TYR A 125 11.83 -5.02 20.68
CA TYR A 125 10.69 -5.85 21.03
C TYR A 125 10.62 -7.01 20.04
N GLU A 126 10.44 -8.22 20.57
CA GLU A 126 10.22 -9.48 19.84
C GLU A 126 11.45 -10.33 19.46
N LEU A 127 12.20 -10.75 20.49
CA LEU A 127 12.63 -12.15 20.62
C LEU A 127 11.99 -12.85 21.85
N ALA A 128 10.94 -12.26 22.44
CA ALA A 128 10.25 -12.81 23.60
C ALA A 128 8.97 -13.61 23.24
N GLY A 129 8.79 -14.00 21.97
CA GLY A 129 7.77 -14.95 21.53
C GLY A 129 8.15 -16.39 21.85
N GLY A 130 8.45 -16.67 23.13
CA GLY A 130 8.70 -18.01 23.62
C GLY A 130 7.41 -18.82 23.63
N VAL A 131 7.30 -19.73 22.67
CA VAL A 131 6.34 -20.84 22.69
C VAL A 131 6.52 -21.63 23.98
N ARG A 132 5.47 -21.76 24.79
CA ARG A 132 5.34 -22.85 25.76
C ARG A 132 4.10 -23.66 25.39
N SER A 133 4.35 -24.81 24.77
CA SER A 133 3.52 -26.01 24.89
C SER A 133 3.69 -26.62 26.27
#